data_AF-A0A373LIV8-F1
#
_entry.id   AF-A0A373LIV8-F1
#
_cell.length_a   1.000
_cell.length_b   1.000
_cell.length_c   1.000
_cell.angle_alpha   90.00
_cell.angle_beta   90.00
_cell.angle_gamma   90.00
#
_symmetry.space_group_name_H-M   'P 1'
#
loop_
_entity.id
_entity.type
_entity.pdbx_description
1 polymer ?
#
loop_
_entity_poly.entity_id
_entity_poly.type
_entity_poly.pdbx_seq_one_letter_code
_entity_poly.pdbx_strand_id
1 'polypeptide(L)'
;MTKDYLFNRKSKLQEKLKIYEDKLNDNMYSIVESKNKIDHLESMVDEASEIFSVRGRGDSGLNNQEINQLEVHISSYLTENDCLKDKISKLSNEISIIDTCLEEISNVSRETFDIKETKLYERKENNTVKSSIHTNLNIDNNKIIDNLAESLNLIEIDKYKAKDKIREVINMLEK
;
A
#
# COMPACT_ATOMS: atom_id res chain seq x y z
N MET A 1 15.55 -13.98 -26.02
CA MET A 1 15.73 -14.97 -24.92
C MET A 1 15.63 -14.33 -23.53
N THR A 2 16.56 -13.46 -23.11
CA THR A 2 16.51 -12.84 -21.75
C THR A 2 15.31 -11.92 -21.56
N LYS A 3 14.97 -11.10 -22.57
CA LYS A 3 13.80 -10.19 -22.53
C LYS A 3 12.48 -10.98 -22.47
N ASP A 4 12.33 -12.02 -23.28
CA ASP A 4 11.13 -12.87 -23.31
C ASP A 4 10.95 -13.63 -21.98
N TYR A 5 12.06 -14.07 -21.38
CA TYR A 5 12.05 -14.68 -20.04
C TYR A 5 11.55 -13.70 -18.98
N LEU A 6 12.06 -12.47 -18.97
CA LEU A 6 11.65 -11.43 -18.01
C LEU A 6 10.17 -11.07 -18.15
N PHE A 7 9.66 -10.93 -19.39
CA PHE A 7 8.23 -10.71 -19.62
C PHE A 7 7.36 -11.88 -19.12
N ASN A 8 7.75 -13.12 -19.43
CA ASN A 8 7.04 -14.30 -18.95
C ASN A 8 7.07 -14.41 -17.42
N ARG A 9 8.20 -14.07 -16.79
CA ARG A 9 8.34 -14.05 -15.33
C ARG A 9 7.44 -12.97 -14.73
N LYS A 10 7.48 -11.75 -15.26
CA LYS A 10 6.62 -10.64 -14.83
C LYS A 10 5.15 -11.03 -14.88
N SER A 11 4.69 -11.58 -16.01
CA SER A 11 3.29 -12.00 -16.19
C SER A 11 2.86 -13.02 -15.12
N LYS A 12 3.67 -14.04 -14.84
CA LYS A 12 3.39 -15.03 -13.78
C LYS A 12 3.37 -14.43 -12.37
N LEU A 13 4.23 -13.44 -12.11
CA LEU A 13 4.24 -12.75 -10.81
C LEU A 13 3.01 -11.87 -10.64
N GLN A 14 2.58 -11.18 -11.70
CA GLN A 14 1.37 -10.36 -11.70
C GLN A 14 0.12 -11.20 -11.46
N GLU A 15 0.02 -12.39 -12.08
CA GLU A 15 -1.09 -13.32 -11.83
C GLU A 15 -1.13 -13.76 -10.36
N LYS A 16 0.03 -14.12 -9.78
CA LYS A 16 0.12 -14.50 -8.36
C LYS A 16 -0.19 -13.34 -7.41
N LEU A 17 0.28 -12.14 -7.74
CA LEU A 17 0.03 -10.94 -6.97
C LEU A 17 -1.47 -10.67 -6.90
N LYS A 18 -2.16 -10.75 -8.04
CA LYS A 18 -3.61 -10.61 -8.10
C LYS A 18 -4.35 -11.63 -7.22
N ILE A 19 -3.94 -12.90 -7.26
CA ILE A 19 -4.54 -13.94 -6.39
C ILE A 19 -4.41 -13.59 -4.90
N TYR A 20 -3.26 -13.05 -4.47
CA TYR A 20 -3.07 -12.65 -3.08
C TYR A 20 -3.83 -11.39 -2.71
N GLU A 21 -3.95 -10.42 -3.62
CA GLU A 21 -4.78 -9.24 -3.43
C GLU A 21 -6.28 -9.60 -3.33
N ASP A 22 -6.78 -10.46 -4.22
CA ASP A 22 -8.16 -10.96 -4.20
C ASP A 22 -8.43 -11.66 -2.86
N LYS A 23 -7.54 -12.55 -2.42
CA LYS A 23 -7.69 -13.24 -1.13
C LYS A 23 -7.66 -12.28 0.07
N LEU A 24 -6.80 -11.26 0.03
CA LEU A 24 -6.74 -10.23 1.07
C LEU A 24 -8.08 -9.46 1.15
N ASN A 25 -8.67 -9.13 0.00
CA ASN A 25 -9.96 -8.45 -0.07
C ASN A 25 -11.10 -9.33 0.47
N ASP A 26 -11.13 -10.60 0.10
CA ASP A 26 -12.12 -11.57 0.61
C ASP A 26 -12.05 -11.71 2.14
N ASN A 27 -10.83 -11.80 2.67
CA ASN A 27 -10.60 -11.84 4.12
C ASN A 27 -11.07 -10.55 4.80
N MET A 28 -10.81 -9.37 4.18
CA MET A 28 -11.29 -8.09 4.72
C MET A 28 -12.82 -8.02 4.73
N TYR A 29 -13.49 -8.47 3.68
CA TYR A 29 -14.95 -8.54 3.63
C TYR A 29 -15.50 -9.45 4.75
N SER A 30 -14.91 -10.64 4.91
CA SER A 30 -15.31 -11.62 5.93
C SER A 30 -15.14 -11.09 7.35
N ILE A 31 -14.08 -10.31 7.61
CA ILE A 31 -13.88 -9.64 8.90
C ILE A 31 -14.99 -8.62 9.17
N VAL A 32 -15.33 -7.80 8.18
CA VAL A 32 -16.39 -6.78 8.33
C VAL A 32 -17.74 -7.44 8.58
N GLU A 33 -18.08 -8.49 7.83
CA GLU A 33 -19.31 -9.25 8.04
C GLU A 33 -19.38 -9.87 9.45
N SER A 34 -18.29 -10.47 9.91
CA SER A 34 -18.19 -11.05 11.25
C SER A 34 -18.37 -9.99 12.34
N LYS A 35 -17.79 -8.80 12.17
CA LYS A 35 -17.96 -7.67 13.11
C LYS A 35 -19.41 -7.17 13.15
N ASN A 36 -20.05 -7.00 12.00
CA ASN A 36 -21.46 -6.62 11.95
C ASN A 36 -22.35 -7.65 12.65
N LYS A 37 -22.00 -8.93 12.57
CA LYS A 37 -22.71 -10.00 13.26
C LYS A 37 -22.50 -9.93 14.78
N ILE A 38 -21.29 -9.65 15.25
CA ILE A 38 -21.00 -9.39 16.66
C ILE A 38 -21.85 -8.22 17.16
N ASP A 39 -21.81 -7.08 16.48
CA ASP A 39 -22.59 -5.89 16.85
C ASP A 39 -24.10 -6.20 16.96
N HIS A 40 -24.61 -7.02 16.04
CA HIS A 40 -25.99 -7.47 16.09
C HIS A 40 -26.29 -8.36 17.31
N LEU A 41 -25.44 -9.34 17.60
CA LEU A 41 -25.61 -10.23 18.76
C LEU A 41 -25.55 -9.45 20.08
N GLU A 42 -24.64 -8.48 20.19
CA GLU A 42 -24.54 -7.58 21.33
C GLU A 42 -25.79 -6.70 21.48
N SER A 43 -26.35 -6.22 20.38
CA SER A 43 -27.59 -5.42 20.41
C SER A 43 -28.83 -6.18 20.88
N MET A 44 -28.80 -7.52 20.82
CA MET A 44 -29.90 -8.38 21.26
C MET A 44 -29.85 -8.71 22.76
N VAL A 45 -28.81 -8.26 23.48
CA VAL A 45 -28.67 -8.50 24.91
C VAL A 45 -29.68 -7.65 25.69
N ASP A 46 -30.61 -8.32 26.36
CA ASP A 46 -31.51 -7.71 27.35
C ASP A 46 -30.99 -8.02 28.76
N GLU A 47 -30.31 -7.04 29.35
CA GLU A 47 -29.70 -7.13 30.68
C GLU A 47 -30.72 -7.48 31.78
N ALA A 48 -31.96 -7.01 31.66
CA ALA A 48 -33.01 -7.33 32.63
C ALA A 48 -33.43 -8.80 32.49
N SER A 49 -33.58 -9.29 31.27
CA SER A 49 -33.87 -10.71 31.01
C SER A 49 -32.73 -11.61 31.50
N GLU A 50 -31.47 -11.20 31.35
CA GLU A 50 -30.32 -11.96 31.85
C GLU A 50 -30.32 -12.08 33.39
N ILE A 51 -30.66 -11.01 34.11
CA ILE A 51 -30.71 -11.05 35.58
C ILE A 51 -31.90 -11.87 36.06
N PHE A 52 -33.09 -11.64 35.49
CA PHE A 52 -34.34 -12.14 36.07
C PHE A 52 -34.87 -13.42 35.42
N SER A 53 -34.38 -13.83 34.25
CA SER A 53 -34.85 -15.01 33.51
C SER A 53 -33.75 -16.05 33.31
N VAL A 54 -34.03 -17.31 33.70
CA VAL A 54 -33.16 -18.46 33.39
C VAL A 54 -32.99 -18.60 31.87
N ARG A 55 -34.06 -18.34 31.10
CA ARG A 55 -34.01 -18.38 29.64
C ARG A 55 -33.16 -17.25 29.07
N GLY A 56 -33.28 -16.04 29.62
CA GLY A 56 -32.46 -14.89 29.23
C GLY A 56 -30.95 -15.16 29.40
N ARG A 57 -30.55 -15.81 30.51
CA ARG A 57 -29.16 -16.25 30.72
C ARG A 57 -28.70 -17.33 29.73
N GLY A 58 -29.60 -18.25 29.38
CA GLY A 58 -29.29 -19.29 28.40
C GLY A 58 -29.02 -18.69 27.02
N ASP A 59 -29.90 -17.79 26.59
CA ASP A 59 -29.80 -17.12 25.29
C ASP A 59 -28.58 -16.18 25.22
N SER A 60 -28.28 -15.42 26.28
CA SER A 60 -27.07 -14.58 26.35
C SER A 60 -25.78 -15.41 26.33
N GLY A 61 -25.75 -16.55 27.03
CA GLY A 61 -24.62 -17.48 27.02
C GLY A 61 -24.31 -18.04 25.64
N LEU A 62 -25.35 -18.38 24.86
CA LEU A 62 -25.19 -18.84 23.47
C LEU A 62 -24.66 -17.72 22.56
N ASN A 63 -25.21 -16.51 22.67
CA ASN A 63 -24.74 -15.37 21.90
C ASN A 63 -23.27 -15.04 22.20
N ASN A 64 -22.87 -15.07 23.49
CA ASN A 64 -21.49 -14.86 23.89
C ASN A 64 -20.56 -15.95 23.33
N GLN A 65 -21.01 -17.21 23.27
CA GLN A 65 -20.22 -18.27 22.65
C GLN A 65 -20.03 -18.03 21.14
N GLU A 66 -21.07 -17.59 20.44
CA GLU A 66 -20.99 -17.24 19.01
C GLU A 66 -20.07 -16.04 18.77
N ILE A 67 -20.16 -14.98 19.59
CA ILE A 67 -19.25 -13.82 19.54
C ILE A 67 -17.79 -14.27 19.68
N ASN A 68 -17.47 -15.08 20.70
CA ASN A 68 -16.11 -15.59 20.91
C ASN A 68 -15.59 -16.38 19.69
N GLN A 69 -16.45 -17.17 19.04
CA GLN A 69 -16.06 -17.91 17.82
C GLN A 69 -15.76 -16.96 16.66
N LEU A 70 -16.59 -15.93 16.47
CA LEU A 70 -16.38 -14.91 15.45
C LEU A 70 -15.08 -14.12 15.69
N GLU A 71 -14.76 -13.79 16.95
CA GLU A 71 -13.51 -13.11 17.31
C GLU A 71 -12.26 -13.95 17.00
N VAL A 72 -12.32 -15.26 17.26
CA VAL A 72 -11.26 -16.20 16.90
C VAL A 72 -11.08 -16.25 15.38
N HIS A 73 -12.18 -16.30 14.62
CA HIS A 73 -12.12 -16.26 13.15
C HIS A 73 -11.54 -14.95 12.62
N ILE A 74 -11.96 -13.81 13.17
CA ILE A 74 -11.39 -12.50 12.83
C ILE A 74 -9.88 -12.49 13.08
N SER A 75 -9.44 -13.00 14.24
CA SER A 75 -8.01 -13.07 14.58
C SER A 75 -7.24 -13.95 13.59
N SER A 76 -7.81 -15.08 13.17
CA SER A 76 -7.23 -15.93 12.13
C SER A 76 -7.09 -15.19 10.80
N TYR A 77 -8.11 -14.46 10.35
CA TYR A 77 -8.03 -13.66 9.12
C TYR A 77 -6.99 -12.53 9.22
N LEU A 78 -6.88 -11.86 10.37
CA LEU A 78 -5.89 -10.80 10.58
C LEU A 78 -4.47 -11.35 10.46
N THR A 79 -4.17 -12.48 11.10
CA THR A 79 -2.86 -13.12 10.99
C THR A 79 -2.55 -13.60 9.56
N GLU A 80 -3.53 -14.13 8.85
CA GLU A 80 -3.36 -14.48 7.44
C GLU A 80 -3.10 -13.24 6.57
N ASN A 81 -3.81 -12.15 6.83
CA ASN A 81 -3.67 -10.89 6.09
C ASN A 81 -2.27 -10.30 6.24
N ASP A 82 -1.66 -10.40 7.42
CA ASP A 82 -0.28 -9.93 7.61
C ASP A 82 0.72 -10.76 6.78
N CYS A 83 0.51 -12.09 6.71
CA CYS A 83 1.28 -12.97 5.84
C CYS A 83 1.07 -12.66 4.34
N LEU A 84 -0.16 -12.36 3.94
CA LEU A 84 -0.48 -11.95 2.56
C LEU A 84 0.18 -10.62 2.19
N LYS A 85 0.13 -9.62 3.07
CA LYS A 85 0.79 -8.31 2.84
C LYS A 85 2.30 -8.46 2.63
N ASP A 86 2.97 -9.29 3.42
CA ASP A 86 4.40 -9.57 3.23
C ASP A 86 4.68 -10.24 1.87
N LYS A 87 3.87 -11.23 1.48
CA LYS A 87 3.97 -11.88 0.16
C LYS A 87 3.74 -10.90 -0.99
N ILE A 88 2.73 -10.05 -0.89
CA ILE A 88 2.42 -9.01 -1.88
C ILE A 88 3.61 -8.05 -2.00
N SER A 89 4.15 -7.56 -0.88
CA SER A 89 5.31 -6.67 -0.87
C SER A 89 6.52 -7.28 -1.57
N LYS A 90 6.83 -8.55 -1.29
CA LYS A 90 7.93 -9.29 -1.96
C LYS A 90 7.72 -9.44 -3.46
N LEU A 91 6.51 -9.79 -3.89
CA LEU A 91 6.18 -9.90 -5.31
C LEU A 91 6.25 -8.55 -6.03
N SER A 92 5.72 -7.49 -5.42
CA SER A 92 5.78 -6.13 -5.97
C SER A 92 7.22 -5.66 -6.15
N ASN A 93 8.09 -5.94 -5.17
CA ASN A 93 9.52 -5.64 -5.28
C ASN A 93 10.18 -6.42 -6.41
N GLU A 94 9.90 -7.72 -6.55
CA GLU A 94 10.44 -8.53 -7.65
C GLU A 94 9.98 -8.01 -9.01
N ILE A 95 8.71 -7.65 -9.16
CA ILE A 95 8.17 -7.05 -10.39
C ILE A 95 8.87 -5.72 -10.69
N SER A 96 9.06 -4.86 -9.69
CA SER A 96 9.77 -3.58 -9.87
C SER A 96 11.20 -3.78 -10.36
N ILE A 97 11.93 -4.77 -9.83
CA ILE A 97 13.28 -5.10 -10.29
C ILE A 97 13.25 -5.55 -11.75
N ILE A 98 12.30 -6.42 -12.12
CA ILE A 98 12.15 -6.88 -13.50
C ILE A 98 11.88 -5.71 -14.44
N ASP A 99 11.06 -4.74 -14.01
CA ASP A 99 10.75 -3.55 -14.80
C ASP A 99 11.99 -2.69 -15.04
N THR A 100 12.80 -2.44 -13.99
CA THR A 100 14.09 -1.76 -14.15
C THR A 100 15.02 -2.50 -15.11
N CYS A 101 15.14 -3.83 -15.01
CA CYS A 101 15.95 -4.62 -15.94
C CYS A 101 15.45 -4.54 -17.39
N LEU A 102 14.13 -4.53 -17.61
CA LEU A 102 13.54 -4.42 -18.94
C LEU A 102 13.80 -3.05 -19.57
N GLU A 103 13.78 -1.98 -18.76
CA GLU A 103 14.14 -0.62 -19.18
C GLU A 103 15.63 -0.52 -19.56
N GLU A 104 16.52 -1.07 -18.72
CA GLU A 104 17.96 -1.10 -19.01
C GLU A 104 18.27 -1.84 -20.32
N ILE A 105 17.67 -3.00 -20.55
CA ILE A 105 17.84 -3.77 -21.81
C ILE A 105 17.37 -2.95 -23.03
N SER A 106 16.29 -2.19 -22.87
CA SER A 106 15.77 -1.30 -23.92
C SER A 106 16.75 -0.17 -24.24
N ASN A 107 17.42 0.38 -23.22
CA ASN A 107 18.36 1.49 -23.36
C ASN A 107 19.71 1.04 -23.93
N VAL A 108 20.23 -0.12 -23.52
CA VAL A 108 21.51 -0.67 -24.03
C VAL A 108 21.45 -0.94 -25.53
N SER A 109 20.29 -1.32 -26.08
CA SER A 109 20.13 -1.51 -27.54
C SER A 109 20.19 -0.21 -28.35
N ARG A 110 19.99 0.97 -27.73
CA ARG A 110 20.16 2.28 -28.38
C ARG A 110 21.60 2.76 -28.37
N GLU A 111 22.37 2.42 -27.34
CA GLU A 111 23.76 2.86 -27.20
C GLU A 111 24.75 2.02 -28.03
N THR A 112 24.43 0.79 -28.41
CA THR A 112 25.32 -0.02 -29.28
C THR A 112 25.36 0.41 -30.75
N PHE A 113 24.56 1.39 -31.17
CA PHE A 113 24.62 1.93 -32.53
C PHE A 113 25.52 3.16 -32.69
N ASP A 114 25.91 3.81 -31.59
CA ASP A 114 26.86 4.90 -31.60
C ASP A 114 27.86 4.72 -30.46
N ILE A 115 29.15 4.79 -30.83
CA ILE A 115 30.34 4.90 -29.97
C ILE A 115 31.21 3.62 -29.97
N LYS A 116 32.07 3.58 -31.00
CA LYS A 116 33.49 3.27 -30.80
C LYS A 116 34.01 4.07 -29.60
N GLU A 117 34.81 3.41 -28.78
CA GLU A 117 35.59 3.93 -27.65
C GLU A 117 34.89 3.94 -26.28
N THR A 118 35.06 2.79 -25.62
CA THR A 118 35.61 2.68 -24.26
C THR A 118 35.93 3.99 -23.54
N LYS A 119 35.32 4.17 -22.36
CA LYS A 119 36.06 4.27 -21.09
C LYS A 119 35.13 4.01 -19.91
N LEU A 120 35.41 2.91 -19.21
CA LEU A 120 35.09 2.71 -17.80
C LEU A 120 35.47 3.98 -17.03
N TYR A 121 34.51 4.62 -16.38
CA TYR A 121 34.80 5.58 -15.33
C TYR A 121 34.27 5.06 -14.00
N GLU A 122 35.23 4.92 -13.09
CA GLU A 122 35.06 4.58 -11.70
C GLU A 122 34.15 5.59 -11.00
N ARG A 123 33.33 5.05 -10.10
CA ARG A 123 32.54 5.76 -9.10
C ARG A 123 33.39 6.82 -8.37
N LYS A 124 33.07 8.09 -8.55
CA LYS A 124 33.39 9.17 -7.61
C LYS A 124 32.16 10.01 -7.34
N GLU A 125 31.87 10.16 -6.06
CA GLU A 125 30.84 11.05 -5.52
C GLU A 125 31.18 12.52 -5.80
N ASN A 126 30.10 13.31 -5.84
CA ASN A 126 29.98 14.76 -5.71
C ASN A 126 29.86 15.62 -6.99
N ASN A 127 28.67 16.23 -7.05
CA ASN A 127 28.30 17.57 -7.51
C ASN A 127 27.99 17.86 -9.00
N THR A 128 26.73 18.31 -9.15
CA THR A 128 26.20 19.29 -10.10
C THR A 128 26.39 19.03 -11.60
N VAL A 129 25.32 18.52 -12.23
CA VAL A 129 25.08 18.72 -13.66
C VAL A 129 23.71 19.36 -13.83
N LYS A 130 23.72 20.65 -14.22
CA LYS A 130 22.59 21.31 -14.87
C LYS A 130 22.34 20.58 -16.19
N SER A 131 21.16 20.01 -16.36
CA SER A 131 20.61 19.65 -17.68
C SER A 131 19.38 20.51 -17.92
N SER A 132 19.50 21.40 -18.91
CA SER A 132 18.44 22.28 -19.37
C SER A 132 17.67 21.56 -20.47
N ILE A 133 16.39 21.30 -20.24
CA ILE A 133 15.37 21.23 -21.30
C ILE A 133 14.19 22.10 -20.84
N HIS A 134 14.01 23.22 -21.55
CA HIS A 134 12.91 24.15 -21.35
C HIS A 134 11.62 23.60 -21.96
N THR A 135 10.59 23.47 -21.14
CA THR A 135 9.23 23.96 -21.47
C THR A 135 8.58 24.49 -20.20
N ASN A 136 7.98 25.68 -20.33
CA ASN A 136 7.40 26.51 -19.29
C ASN A 136 6.41 25.78 -18.37
N LEU A 137 6.74 25.77 -17.08
CA LEU A 137 5.87 26.13 -15.96
C LEU A 137 6.83 26.42 -14.79
N ASN A 138 6.97 27.69 -14.42
CA ASN A 138 7.87 28.13 -13.35
C ASN A 138 7.27 27.79 -11.98
N ILE A 139 7.11 26.49 -11.73
CA ILE A 139 6.74 25.95 -10.44
C ILE A 139 8.05 25.72 -9.69
N ASP A 140 8.25 26.44 -8.60
CA ASP A 140 9.44 26.32 -7.76
C ASP A 140 9.38 24.98 -7.01
N ASN A 141 9.85 23.92 -7.68
CA ASN A 141 9.79 22.54 -7.20
C ASN A 141 10.44 22.38 -5.82
N ASN A 142 11.44 23.21 -5.49
CA ASN A 142 12.07 23.20 -4.18
C ASN A 142 11.10 23.66 -3.09
N LYS A 143 10.31 24.71 -3.36
CA LYS A 143 9.30 25.23 -2.43
C LYS A 143 8.15 24.24 -2.20
N ILE A 144 7.79 23.46 -3.22
CA ILE A 144 6.80 22.37 -3.07
C ILE A 144 7.33 21.29 -2.13
N ILE A 145 8.58 20.86 -2.34
CA ILE A 145 9.21 19.81 -1.53
C ILE A 145 9.31 20.27 -0.07
N ASP A 146 9.75 21.52 0.17
CA ASP A 146 9.86 22.08 1.52
C ASP A 146 8.51 22.16 2.23
N ASN A 147 7.45 22.63 1.54
CA ASN A 147 6.11 22.72 2.12
C ASN A 147 5.50 21.34 2.43
N LEU A 148 5.78 20.32 1.61
CA LEU A 148 5.33 18.94 1.87
C LEU A 148 6.08 18.33 3.06
N ALA A 149 7.40 18.54 3.17
CA ALA A 149 8.19 18.08 4.30
C ALA A 149 7.74 18.73 5.62
N GLU A 150 7.47 20.04 5.62
CA GLU A 150 6.92 20.72 6.78
C GLU A 150 5.51 20.26 7.13
N SER A 151 4.67 19.93 6.14
CA SER A 151 3.33 19.40 6.38
C SER A 151 3.39 18.01 7.04
N LEU A 152 4.29 17.15 6.59
CA LEU A 152 4.55 15.84 7.19
C LEU A 152 4.92 15.95 8.67
N ASN A 153 5.79 16.89 9.02
CA ASN A 153 6.19 17.14 10.41
C ASN A 153 5.06 17.76 11.25
N LEU A 154 4.12 18.47 10.63
CA LEU A 154 3.02 19.16 11.31
C LEU A 154 1.75 18.33 11.47
N ILE A 155 1.59 17.22 10.74
CA ILE A 155 0.38 16.39 10.75
C ILE A 155 0.01 15.90 12.17
N GLU A 156 1.01 15.60 13.00
CA GLU A 156 0.81 15.11 14.37
C GLU A 156 0.72 16.24 15.42
N ILE A 157 1.18 17.45 15.09
CA ILE A 157 1.30 18.58 16.03
C ILE A 157 0.17 19.60 15.83
N ASP A 158 -0.14 19.96 14.58
CA ASP A 158 -1.20 20.90 14.23
C ASP A 158 -1.78 20.56 12.85
N LYS A 159 -2.81 19.72 12.89
CA LYS A 159 -3.49 19.17 11.71
C LYS A 159 -4.13 20.25 10.82
N TYR A 160 -4.57 21.37 11.38
CA TYR A 160 -5.18 22.45 10.61
C TYR A 160 -4.12 23.19 9.79
N LYS A 161 -2.98 23.50 10.42
CA LYS A 161 -1.85 24.15 9.76
C LYS A 161 -1.20 23.26 8.69
N ALA A 162 -1.12 21.95 8.93
CA ALA A 162 -0.66 20.99 7.92
C ALA A 162 -1.59 20.95 6.69
N LYS A 163 -2.91 20.99 6.92
CA LYS A 163 -3.90 21.00 5.85
C LYS A 163 -3.83 22.26 4.98
N ASP A 164 -3.59 23.43 5.58
CA ASP A 164 -3.46 24.69 4.84
C ASP A 164 -2.22 24.71 3.94
N LYS A 165 -1.09 24.18 4.42
CA LYS A 165 0.15 24.05 3.62
C LYS A 165 0.02 23.07 2.46
N ILE A 166 -0.65 21.94 2.68
CA ILE A 166 -0.97 20.99 1.59
C ILE A 166 -1.85 21.67 0.54
N ARG A 167 -2.78 22.53 0.96
CA ARG A 167 -3.64 23.31 0.06
C ARG A 167 -2.86 24.34 -0.75
N GLU A 168 -1.86 24.99 -0.14
CA GLU A 168 -0.94 25.88 -0.84
C GLU A 168 -0.13 25.14 -1.91
N VAL A 169 0.33 23.92 -1.62
CA VAL A 169 1.01 23.05 -2.60
C VAL A 169 0.10 22.69 -3.77
N ILE A 170 -1.16 22.33 -3.51
CA ILE A 170 -2.14 22.04 -4.56
C ILE A 170 -2.35 23.26 -5.46
N ASN A 171 -2.53 24.45 -4.87
CA ASN A 171 -2.70 25.69 -5.63
C ASN A 171 -1.47 26.09 -6.46
N MET A 172 -0.26 25.67 -6.05
CA MET A 172 0.97 25.88 -6.83
C MET A 172 1.09 24.91 -8.01
N LEU A 173 0.47 23.74 -7.93
CA LEU A 173 0.45 22.72 -8.99
C LEU A 173 -0.69 22.91 -10.01
N GLU A 174 -1.76 23.60 -9.63
CA GLU A 174 -2.91 23.89 -10.49
C GLU A 174 -2.73 25.15 -11.39
N LYS A 175 -1.60 25.85 -11.29
CA LYS A 175 -1.21 26.97 -12.17
C LYS A 175 -0.42 26.51 -13.37
#